data_AF-A0A7Y5TWU0-F1
#
_entry.id   AF-A0A7Y5TWU0-F1
#
_cell.length_a   1.000
_cell.length_b   1.000
_cell.length_c   1.000
_cell.angle_alpha   90.00
_cell.angle_beta   90.00
_cell.angle_gamma   90.00
#
_symmetry.space_group_name_H-M   'P 1'
#
loop_
_entity.id
_entity.type
_entity.pdbx_description
1 polymer ?
#
loop_
_entity_poly.entity_id
_entity_poly.type
_entity_poly.pdbx_seq_one_letter_code
_entity_poly.pdbx_strand_id
1 'polypeptide(L)'
;MRHTVKMQGLIVGHSELEQRDAAARRAWGRFRPGMAYELVQPIFRLFTEAVPMRGGEPRDEEKLARYHSARDKLGLELVDADGRRIDTAAIHIADYTEQQGREALELEVLVRDEEFWGG
;
A
#
# COMPACT_ATOMS: atom_id res chain seq x y z
N MET A 1 -12.10 9.07 -6.51
CA MET A 1 -11.80 8.46 -7.84
C MET A 1 -11.10 7.14 -7.60
N ARG A 2 -11.43 6.09 -8.34
CA ARG A 2 -10.87 4.75 -8.10
C ARG A 2 -9.44 4.65 -8.62
N HIS A 3 -8.55 4.12 -7.80
CA HIS A 3 -7.20 3.73 -8.17
C HIS A 3 -7.04 2.21 -8.04
N THR A 4 -6.28 1.62 -8.95
CA THR A 4 -6.03 0.19 -9.01
C THR A 4 -4.57 -0.08 -8.74
N VAL A 5 -4.29 -0.96 -7.78
CA VAL A 5 -2.94 -1.48 -7.55
C VAL A 5 -2.75 -2.71 -8.42
N LYS A 6 -1.69 -2.72 -9.22
CA LYS A 6 -1.32 -3.84 -10.07
C LYS A 6 0.06 -4.39 -9.71
N MET A 7 0.25 -5.67 -10.00
CA MET A 7 1.53 -6.37 -9.94
C MET A 7 1.69 -7.15 -11.24
N GLN A 8 2.63 -6.75 -12.09
CA GLN A 8 2.90 -7.45 -13.38
C GLN A 8 1.61 -7.68 -14.21
N GLY A 9 0.74 -6.67 -14.26
CA GLY A 9 -0.56 -6.74 -14.96
C GLY A 9 -1.72 -7.37 -14.16
N LEU A 10 -1.44 -8.07 -13.05
CA LEU A 10 -2.47 -8.64 -12.17
C LEU A 10 -3.04 -7.58 -11.24
N ILE A 11 -4.37 -7.58 -11.05
CA ILE A 11 -5.05 -6.66 -10.14
C ILE A 11 -4.92 -7.16 -8.70
N VAL A 12 -4.11 -6.45 -7.91
CA VAL A 12 -3.93 -6.72 -6.48
C VAL A 12 -5.11 -6.18 -5.69
N GLY A 13 -5.68 -5.04 -6.09
CA GLY A 13 -6.87 -4.48 -5.46
C GLY A 13 -7.09 -3.03 -5.86
N HIS A 14 -7.94 -2.34 -5.13
CA HIS A 14 -8.28 -0.94 -5.42
C HIS A 14 -8.52 -0.13 -4.15
N SER A 15 -8.37 1.19 -4.28
CA SER A 15 -8.68 2.18 -3.24
C SER A 15 -9.19 3.46 -3.88
N GLU A 16 -9.94 4.25 -3.13
CA GLU A 16 -10.34 5.59 -3.58
C GLU A 16 -9.35 6.68 -3.17
N LEU A 17 -8.36 6.34 -2.34
CA LEU A 17 -7.36 7.28 -1.79
C LEU A 17 -8.07 8.53 -1.24
N GLU A 18 -8.99 8.27 -0.30
CA GLU A 18 -9.91 9.24 0.29
C GLU A 18 -9.18 10.38 1.01
N GLN A 19 -7.95 10.13 1.49
CA GLN A 19 -7.13 11.09 2.20
C GLN A 19 -5.86 11.41 1.41
N ARG A 20 -5.48 12.68 1.40
CA ARG A 20 -4.39 13.22 0.59
C ARG A 20 -3.67 14.34 1.32
N ASP A 21 -2.35 14.28 1.32
CA ASP A 21 -1.45 15.30 1.83
C ASP A 21 -0.40 15.61 0.75
N ALA A 22 -0.59 16.74 0.06
CA ALA A 22 0.32 17.18 -0.99
C ALA A 22 1.69 17.60 -0.45
N ALA A 23 1.76 18.12 0.77
CA ALA A 23 3.03 18.53 1.39
C ALA A 23 3.89 17.31 1.74
N ALA A 24 3.27 16.25 2.26
CA ALA A 24 3.94 14.98 2.54
C ALA A 24 4.05 14.06 1.30
N ARG A 25 3.48 14.46 0.15
CA ARG A 25 3.39 13.64 -1.07
C ARG A 25 2.77 12.27 -0.80
N ARG A 26 1.78 12.22 0.10
CA ARG A 26 1.19 11.00 0.63
C ARG A 26 -0.31 10.97 0.39
N ALA A 27 -0.81 9.87 -0.17
CA ALA A 27 -2.23 9.60 -0.31
C ALA A 27 -2.55 8.25 0.33
N TRP A 28 -3.68 8.14 1.02
CA TRP A 28 -4.07 6.91 1.67
C TRP A 28 -5.58 6.75 1.73
N GLY A 29 -6.02 5.52 1.96
CA GLY A 29 -7.42 5.20 1.82
C GLY A 29 -7.75 3.74 2.04
N ARG A 30 -9.04 3.44 2.17
CA ARG A 30 -9.48 2.06 2.38
C ARG A 30 -9.04 1.20 1.19
N PHE A 31 -8.41 0.08 1.47
CA PHE A 31 -8.01 -0.88 0.45
C PHE A 31 -9.03 -2.01 0.34
N ARG A 32 -9.45 -2.28 -0.90
CA ARG A 32 -10.37 -3.36 -1.25
C ARG A 32 -9.58 -4.40 -2.03
N PRO A 33 -9.21 -5.53 -1.41
CA PRO A 33 -8.35 -6.53 -2.04
C PRO A 33 -9.04 -7.19 -3.25
N GLY A 34 -8.26 -7.45 -4.29
CA GLY A 34 -8.64 -8.30 -5.41
C GLY A 34 -8.09 -9.72 -5.24
N MET A 35 -8.34 -10.59 -6.22
CA MET A 35 -7.90 -12.00 -6.15
C MET A 35 -6.37 -12.14 -6.04
N ALA A 36 -5.59 -11.28 -6.69
CA ALA A 36 -4.13 -11.37 -6.63
C ALA A 36 -3.55 -10.85 -5.30
N TYR A 37 -4.38 -10.33 -4.39
CA TYR A 37 -3.89 -9.86 -3.09
C TYR A 37 -3.26 -10.98 -2.26
N GLU A 38 -3.81 -12.20 -2.34
CA GLU A 38 -3.29 -13.36 -1.62
C GLU A 38 -1.81 -13.66 -1.95
N LEU A 39 -1.35 -13.28 -3.14
CA LEU A 39 0.04 -13.47 -3.58
C LEU A 39 1.02 -12.50 -2.89
N VAL A 40 0.55 -11.33 -2.47
CA VAL A 40 1.38 -10.27 -1.87
C VAL A 40 1.11 -10.08 -0.39
N GLN A 41 -0.03 -10.56 0.11
CA GLN A 41 -0.45 -10.44 1.49
C GLN A 41 0.64 -10.87 2.50
N PRO A 42 1.34 -12.00 2.33
CA PRO A 42 2.38 -12.40 3.28
C PRO A 42 3.49 -11.36 3.43
N ILE A 43 3.84 -10.65 2.35
CA ILE A 43 4.86 -9.59 2.39
C ILE A 43 4.35 -8.41 3.20
N PHE A 44 3.09 -7.99 3.04
CA PHE A 44 2.53 -6.88 3.80
C PHE A 44 2.31 -7.21 5.27
N ARG A 45 2.04 -8.48 5.61
CA ARG A 45 1.98 -8.93 7.01
C ARG A 45 3.34 -8.88 7.71
N LEU A 46 4.46 -9.04 7.00
CA LEU A 46 5.79 -8.84 7.60
C LEU A 46 5.95 -7.42 8.18
N PHE A 47 5.30 -6.42 7.60
CA PHE A 47 5.33 -5.06 8.14
C PHE A 47 4.65 -4.99 9.52
N THR A 48 3.50 -5.63 9.68
CA THR A 48 2.74 -5.59 10.94
C THR A 48 3.42 -6.39 12.05
N GLU A 49 4.20 -7.41 11.68
CA GLU A 49 5.14 -8.07 12.58
C GLU A 49 6.35 -7.21 12.95
N ALA A 50 6.84 -6.36 12.03
CA ALA A 50 8.00 -5.51 12.26
C ALA A 50 7.66 -4.22 13.04
N VAL A 51 6.42 -3.75 12.91
CA VAL A 51 5.90 -2.53 13.54
C VAL A 51 4.58 -2.84 14.26
N PRO A 52 4.62 -3.54 15.41
CA PRO A 52 3.40 -3.90 16.13
C PRO A 52 2.69 -2.64 16.68
N MET A 53 1.39 -2.52 16.38
CA MET A 53 0.57 -1.36 16.84
C MET A 53 0.24 -1.36 18.33
N ARG A 54 0.42 -2.48 19.05
CA ARG A 54 0.09 -2.61 20.48
C ARG A 54 1.33 -3.01 21.27
N GLY A 55 1.55 -2.36 22.42
CA GLY A 55 2.34 -2.94 23.50
C GLY A 55 3.76 -2.43 23.70
N GLY A 56 4.21 -1.39 22.98
CA GLY A 56 5.53 -0.79 23.21
C GLY A 56 6.71 -1.70 22.83
N GLU A 57 6.44 -2.75 22.07
CA GLU A 57 7.49 -3.61 21.52
C GLU A 57 8.36 -2.80 20.53
N PRO A 58 9.69 -2.93 20.61
CA PRO A 58 10.58 -2.21 19.73
C PRO A 58 10.39 -2.70 18.29
N ARG A 59 10.50 -1.75 17.36
CA ARG A 59 10.53 -2.02 15.92
C ARG A 59 11.62 -3.04 15.60
N ASP A 60 11.26 -4.10 14.89
CA ASP A 60 12.24 -5.06 14.37
C ASP A 60 12.82 -4.51 13.06
N GLU A 61 14.00 -3.89 13.14
CA GLU A 61 14.66 -3.28 11.99
C GLU A 61 15.06 -4.30 10.91
N GLU A 62 15.35 -5.54 11.29
CA GLU A 62 15.72 -6.58 10.33
C GLU A 62 14.50 -7.04 9.53
N LYS A 63 13.38 -7.31 10.20
CA LYS A 63 12.12 -7.63 9.52
C LYS A 63 11.65 -6.49 8.65
N LEU A 64 11.80 -5.25 9.11
CA LEU A 64 11.46 -4.06 8.33
C LEU A 64 12.34 -3.96 7.06
N ALA A 65 13.65 -4.18 7.16
CA ALA A 65 14.53 -4.16 6.00
C ALA A 65 14.16 -5.26 4.98
N ARG A 66 13.84 -6.47 5.48
CA ARG A 66 13.32 -7.57 4.65
C ARG A 66 12.00 -7.20 3.99
N TYR A 67 11.09 -6.57 4.73
CA TYR A 67 9.82 -6.05 4.20
C TYR A 67 10.05 -5.07 3.05
N HIS A 68 10.90 -4.05 3.24
CA HIS A 68 11.19 -3.07 2.19
C HIS A 68 11.78 -3.74 0.95
N SER A 69 12.78 -4.63 1.12
CA SER A 69 13.38 -5.34 -0.01
C SER A 69 12.38 -6.23 -0.76
N ALA A 70 11.50 -6.94 -0.03
CA ALA A 70 10.48 -7.79 -0.63
C ALA A 70 9.41 -6.97 -1.37
N ARG A 71 8.91 -5.90 -0.74
CA ARG A 71 7.93 -4.98 -1.33
C ARG A 71 8.44 -4.36 -2.63
N ASP A 72 9.67 -3.86 -2.62
CA ASP A 72 10.22 -3.16 -3.79
C ASP A 72 10.42 -4.11 -4.98
N LYS A 73 10.66 -5.40 -4.73
CA LYS A 73 10.75 -6.45 -5.77
C LYS A 73 9.40 -6.82 -6.39
N LEU A 74 8.28 -6.49 -5.77
CA LEU A 74 6.95 -6.79 -6.32
C LEU A 74 6.68 -6.01 -7.61
N GLY A 75 7.32 -4.85 -7.80
CA GLY A 75 7.06 -4.00 -8.96
C GLY A 75 5.61 -3.55 -9.00
N LEU A 76 5.08 -3.11 -7.85
CA LEU A 76 3.71 -2.62 -7.76
C LEU A 76 3.53 -1.32 -8.54
N GLU A 77 2.37 -1.18 -9.14
CA GLU A 77 1.99 -0.03 -9.94
C GLU A 77 0.65 0.52 -9.45
N LEU A 78 0.54 1.84 -9.40
CA LEU A 78 -0.73 2.53 -9.18
C LEU A 78 -1.25 3.03 -10.52
N VAL A 79 -2.52 2.73 -10.81
CA VAL A 79 -3.19 3.13 -12.04
C VAL A 79 -4.48 3.87 -11.68
N ASP A 80 -4.77 5.00 -12.33
CA ASP A 80 -6.03 5.72 -12.14
C ASP A 80 -7.20 5.06 -12.90
N ALA A 81 -8.37 5.70 -12.87
CA ALA A 81 -9.59 5.17 -13.48
C ALA A 81 -9.52 5.14 -15.02
N ASP A 82 -8.68 6.00 -15.62
CA ASP A 82 -8.50 6.11 -17.07
C ASP A 82 -7.42 5.14 -17.59
N GLY A 83 -6.77 4.39 -16.70
CA GLY A 83 -5.73 3.44 -17.05
C GLY A 83 -4.34 4.05 -17.11
N ARG A 84 -4.17 5.33 -16.73
CA ARG A 84 -2.88 6.01 -16.69
C ARG A 84 -2.11 5.56 -15.44
N ARG A 85 -0.83 5.25 -15.64
CA ARG A 85 0.08 4.90 -14.54
C ARG A 85 0.47 6.17 -13.79
N ILE A 86 0.31 6.13 -12.47
CA ILE A 86 0.77 7.18 -11.56
C ILE A 86 2.18 6.83 -11.08
N ASP A 87 3.12 7.78 -11.18
CA ASP A 87 4.47 7.60 -10.65
C ASP A 87 4.47 7.67 -9.12
N THR A 88 5.04 6.65 -8.48
CA THR A 88 5.02 6.48 -7.03
C THR A 88 6.43 6.15 -6.51
N ALA A 89 6.76 6.70 -5.35
CA ALA A 89 7.97 6.35 -4.62
C ALA A 89 7.83 5.04 -3.86
N ALA A 90 6.63 4.77 -3.32
CA ALA A 90 6.32 3.55 -2.59
C ALA A 90 4.82 3.31 -2.57
N ILE A 91 4.44 2.03 -2.60
CA ILE A 91 3.07 1.55 -2.39
C ILE A 91 3.10 0.60 -1.19
N HIS A 92 2.36 0.93 -0.15
CA HIS A 92 2.24 0.16 1.08
C HIS A 92 0.79 -0.24 1.30
N ILE A 93 0.56 -1.49 1.72
CA ILE A 93 -0.75 -1.95 2.18
C ILE A 93 -0.59 -2.30 3.66
N ALA A 94 -1.26 -1.54 4.52
CA ALA A 94 -1.35 -1.84 5.94
C ALA A 94 -2.45 -2.90 6.14
N ASP A 95 -2.05 -4.15 6.36
CA ASP A 95 -2.95 -5.27 6.59
C ASP A 95 -3.03 -5.60 8.08
N TYR A 96 -3.99 -4.99 8.76
CA TYR A 96 -4.28 -5.25 10.16
C TYR A 96 -5.53 -6.12 10.36
N THR A 97 -5.87 -6.93 9.35
CA THR A 97 -7.10 -7.72 9.36
C THR A 97 -7.15 -8.76 10.47
N GLU A 98 -5.99 -9.25 10.91
CA GLU A 98 -5.88 -10.20 12.02
C GLU A 98 -6.15 -9.55 13.38
N GLN A 99 -5.76 -8.28 13.55
CA GLN A 99 -5.86 -7.56 14.83
C GLN A 99 -7.16 -6.76 14.97
N GLN A 100 -7.69 -6.22 13.87
CA GLN A 100 -8.77 -5.23 13.88
C GLN A 100 -9.98 -5.65 13.02
N GLY A 101 -9.94 -6.84 12.41
CA GLY A 101 -11.03 -7.40 11.63
C GLY A 101 -10.93 -7.08 10.13
N ARG A 102 -11.82 -7.69 9.35
CA ARG A 102 -11.73 -7.78 7.88
C ARG A 102 -11.68 -6.45 7.12
N GLU A 103 -12.07 -5.35 7.74
CA GLU A 103 -12.07 -4.02 7.10
C GLU A 103 -10.78 -3.22 7.34
N ALA A 104 -9.87 -3.71 8.17
CA ALA A 104 -8.62 -3.03 8.54
C ALA A 104 -7.51 -3.23 7.48
N LEU A 105 -7.83 -2.85 6.24
CA LEU A 105 -6.92 -2.81 5.10
C LEU A 105 -6.87 -1.38 4.58
N GLU A 106 -5.69 -0.79 4.61
CA GLU A 106 -5.44 0.56 4.13
C GLU A 106 -4.34 0.56 3.08
N LEU A 107 -4.55 1.28 1.99
CA LEU A 107 -3.53 1.56 0.99
C LEU A 107 -2.90 2.90 1.33
N GLU A 108 -1.59 2.94 1.45
CA GLU A 108 -0.79 4.15 1.57
C GLU A 108 0.18 4.24 0.39
N VAL A 109 0.23 5.40 -0.24
CA VAL A 109 1.07 5.64 -1.42
C VAL A 109 1.84 6.95 -1.24
N LEU A 110 3.13 6.88 -1.52
CA LEU A 110 3.96 8.07 -1.71
C LEU A 110 4.01 8.38 -3.20
N VAL A 111 3.45 9.51 -3.63
CA VAL A 111 3.24 9.84 -5.05
C VAL A 111 4.24 10.89 -5.50
N ARG A 112 4.97 10.60 -6.58
CA ARG A 112 5.94 11.51 -7.22
C ARG A 112 5.36 12.26 -8.43
N ASP A 113 4.27 11.74 -8.97
CA ASP A 113 3.55 12.35 -10.07
C ASP A 113 3.00 13.72 -9.66
N GLU A 114 3.36 14.80 -10.35
CA GLU A 114 2.82 16.15 -10.09
C GLU A 114 1.40 16.32 -10.62
N GLU A 115 1.04 15.65 -11.71
CA GLU A 115 -0.29 15.71 -12.32
C GLU A 115 -1.35 15.15 -11.36
N PHE A 116 -0.98 14.15 -10.56
CA PHE A 116 -1.83 13.61 -9.49
C PHE A 116 -2.24 14.67 -8.46
N TRP A 117 -1.39 15.68 -8.22
CA TRP A 117 -1.64 16.75 -7.24
C TRP A 117 -2.18 18.04 -7.86
N GLY A 118 -2.06 18.21 -9.17
CA GLY A 118 -2.41 19.42 -9.92
C GLY A 118 -3.91 19.62 -10.17
N GLY A 119 -4.77 19.17 -9.25
CA GLY A 119 -6.23 19.38 -9.32
C GLY A 119 -6.66 20.81 -9.03
#